data_AF-A0A126NVY5-F1
#
_entry.id   AF-A0A126NVY5-F1
#
_cell.length_a   1.000
_cell.length_b   1.000
_cell.length_c   1.000
_cell.angle_alpha   90.00
_cell.angle_beta   90.00
_cell.angle_gamma   90.00
#
_symmetry.space_group_name_H-M   'P 1'
#
loop_
_entity.id
_entity.type
_entity.pdbx_description
1 polymer ?
#
loop_
_entity_poly.entity_id
_entity_poly.type
_entity_poly.pdbx_seq_one_letter_code
_entity_poly.pdbx_strand_id
1 'polypeptide(L)'
;MLMYITRFNLALAKLGIPPEALPCDKRVEFQSAGIKAGRTPHEAALVLLADLSETIRAGATPAPIPRWVKRGKVDLADAAIETAIGDIGWDPVALRACTHRVMQHS
;
A
#
# COMPACT_ATOMS: atom_id res chain seq x y z
N MET A 1 10.29 12.19 -9.78
CA MET A 1 9.43 12.74 -8.72
C MET A 1 7.94 12.77 -9.12
N LEU A 2 7.54 13.49 -10.17
CA LEU A 2 6.13 13.60 -10.61
C LEU A 2 5.38 12.26 -10.81
N MET A 3 6.02 11.27 -11.46
CA MET A 3 5.41 9.94 -11.62
C MET A 3 5.21 9.20 -10.29
N TYR A 4 6.08 9.43 -9.30
CA TYR A 4 5.97 8.80 -7.99
C TYR A 4 4.74 9.33 -7.27
N ILE A 5 4.61 10.66 -7.18
CA ILE A 5 3.47 11.36 -6.55
C ILE A 5 2.15 10.89 -7.17
N THR A 6 2.07 10.86 -8.50
CA THR A 6 0.86 10.45 -9.21
C THR A 6 0.49 8.98 -8.91
N ARG A 7 1.47 8.08 -8.93
CA ARG A 7 1.25 6.65 -8.64
C ARG A 7 0.91 6.40 -7.18
N PHE A 8 1.47 7.18 -6.27
CA PHE A 8 1.19 7.12 -4.83
C PHE A 8 -0.27 7.52 -4.56
N ASN A 9 -0.70 8.67 -5.09
CA ASN A 9 -2.08 9.13 -4.95
C ASN A 9 -3.07 8.14 -5.59
N LEU A 10 -2.72 7.58 -6.75
CA LEU A 10 -3.53 6.54 -7.37
C LEU A 10 -3.59 5.25 -6.53
N ALA A 11 -2.49 4.88 -5.86
CA ALA A 11 -2.46 3.73 -4.96
C ALA A 11 -3.39 3.95 -3.75
N LEU A 12 -3.34 5.13 -3.12
CA LEU A 12 -4.27 5.51 -2.05
C LEU A 12 -5.72 5.41 -2.49
N ALA A 13 -6.06 6.00 -3.65
CA ALA A 13 -7.42 5.95 -4.19
C ALA A 13 -7.89 4.49 -4.41
N LYS A 14 -7.00 3.62 -4.88
CA LYS A 14 -7.31 2.18 -5.06
C LYS A 14 -7.46 1.41 -3.75
N LEU A 15 -6.84 1.88 -2.67
CA LEU A 15 -7.05 1.37 -1.31
C LEU A 15 -8.36 1.92 -0.69
N GLY A 16 -9.12 2.75 -1.41
CA GLY A 16 -10.34 3.37 -0.92
C GLY A 16 -10.11 4.68 -0.16
N ILE A 17 -8.89 5.23 -0.21
CA ILE A 17 -8.52 6.48 0.46
C ILE A 17 -8.37 7.59 -0.58
N PRO A 18 -9.37 8.48 -0.75
CA PRO A 18 -9.22 9.64 -1.62
C PRO A 18 -8.03 10.48 -1.15
N PRO A 19 -7.04 10.80 -2.00
CA PRO A 19 -5.89 11.60 -1.59
C PRO A 19 -6.31 12.89 -0.89
N GLU A 20 -7.36 13.55 -1.40
CA GLU A 20 -7.91 14.82 -0.91
C GLU A 20 -8.40 14.75 0.54
N ALA A 21 -8.71 13.55 1.05
CA ALA A 21 -9.09 13.34 2.45
C ALA A 21 -7.90 13.43 3.42
N LEU A 22 -6.67 13.52 2.90
CA LEU A 22 -5.44 13.57 3.69
C LEU A 22 -4.77 14.94 3.61
N PRO A 23 -4.13 15.43 4.70
CA PRO A 23 -3.30 16.62 4.66
C PRO A 23 -2.17 16.50 3.62
N CYS A 24 -1.89 17.60 2.91
CA CYS A 24 -0.84 17.62 1.89
C CYS A 24 0.52 17.25 2.47
N ASP A 25 0.87 17.82 3.61
CA ASP A 25 2.16 17.62 4.27
C ASP A 25 2.39 16.16 4.64
N LYS A 26 1.35 15.49 5.16
CA LYS A 26 1.42 14.06 5.47
C LYS A 26 1.64 13.22 4.20
N ARG A 27 0.98 13.54 3.08
CA ARG A 27 1.25 12.83 1.82
C ARG A 27 2.69 13.05 1.34
N VAL A 28 3.20 14.29 1.41
CA VAL A 28 4.56 14.65 0.99
C VAL A 28 5.62 13.97 1.84
N GLU A 29 5.39 13.88 3.15
CA GLU A 29 6.25 13.20 4.11
C GLU A 29 6.45 11.73 3.71
N PHE A 30 5.35 10.98 3.54
CA PHE A 30 5.41 9.55 3.21
C PHE A 30 5.90 9.30 1.79
N GLN A 31 5.62 10.19 0.84
CA GLN A 31 6.23 10.12 -0.50
C GLN A 31 7.75 10.28 -0.42
N SER A 32 8.22 11.26 0.36
CA SER A 32 9.66 11.52 0.53
C SER A 32 10.35 10.39 1.28
N ALA A 33 9.74 9.88 2.36
CA ALA A 33 10.24 8.74 3.13
C ALA A 33 10.28 7.47 2.27
N GLY A 34 9.24 7.22 1.47
CA GLY A 34 9.18 6.10 0.54
C GLY A 34 10.31 6.12 -0.48
N ILE A 35 10.58 7.29 -1.10
CA ILE A 35 11.69 7.46 -2.04
C ILE A 35 13.04 7.21 -1.37
N LYS A 36 13.27 7.80 -0.18
CA LYS A 36 14.53 7.62 0.56
C LYS A 36 14.78 6.15 0.94
N ALA A 37 13.71 5.41 1.24
CA ALA A 37 13.79 4.01 1.59
C ALA A 37 13.75 3.06 0.38
N GLY A 38 13.74 3.58 -0.85
CA GLY A 38 13.67 2.75 -2.06
C GLY A 38 12.32 2.05 -2.30
N ARG A 39 11.27 2.44 -1.57
CA ARG A 39 9.93 1.84 -1.66
C ARG A 39 9.21 2.27 -2.92
N THR A 40 8.41 1.38 -3.49
CA THR A 40 7.51 1.76 -4.57
C THR A 40 6.41 2.71 -4.05
N PRO A 41 5.74 3.47 -4.95
CA PRO A 41 4.60 4.29 -4.55
C PRO A 41 3.46 3.52 -3.88
N HIS A 42 3.30 2.22 -4.18
CA HIS A 42 2.23 1.39 -3.61
C HIS A 42 2.58 0.99 -2.18
N GLU A 43 3.83 0.61 -1.95
CA GLU A 43 4.37 0.30 -0.62
C GLU A 43 4.33 1.52 0.29
N ALA A 44 4.76 2.69 -0.20
CA ALA A 44 4.67 3.93 0.57
C ALA A 44 3.20 4.28 0.92
N ALA A 45 2.25 3.99 0.03
CA ALA A 45 0.83 4.19 0.31
C ALA A 45 0.30 3.24 1.39
N LEU A 46 0.76 1.98 1.42
CA LEU A 46 0.44 1.03 2.48
C LEU A 46 1.01 1.48 3.83
N VAL A 47 2.25 1.96 3.85
CA VAL A 47 2.89 2.50 5.06
C VAL A 47 2.15 3.75 5.56
N LEU A 48 1.71 4.65 4.66
CA LEU A 48 0.86 5.77 5.05
C LEU A 48 -0.44 5.26 5.66
N LEU A 49 -1.11 4.29 5.01
CA LEU A 49 -2.39 3.76 5.48
C LEU A 49 -2.28 3.16 6.89
N ALA A 50 -1.20 2.44 7.19
CA ALA A 50 -0.94 1.92 8.53
C ALA A 50 -0.86 3.02 9.60
N ASP A 51 -0.32 4.20 9.25
CA ASP A 51 -0.20 5.37 10.14
C ASP A 51 -1.50 6.21 10.25
N LEU A 52 -2.57 5.84 9.56
CA LEU A 52 -3.87 6.51 9.68
C LEU A 52 -4.65 6.03 10.91
N SER A 53 -5.67 6.81 11.29
CA SER A 53 -6.57 6.41 12.36
C SER A 53 -7.29 5.12 12.02
N GLU A 54 -7.65 4.36 13.06
CA GLU A 54 -8.38 3.10 12.92
C GLU A 54 -9.65 3.25 12.07
N THR A 55 -10.40 4.35 12.26
CA THR A 55 -11.60 4.66 11.47
C THR A 55 -11.31 4.71 9.96
N ILE A 56 -10.18 5.29 9.55
CA ILE A 56 -9.82 5.36 8.13
C ILE A 56 -9.34 3.99 7.64
N ARG A 57 -8.54 3.28 8.45
CA ARG A 57 -8.06 1.93 8.11
C ARG A 57 -9.20 0.94 7.91
N ALA A 58 -10.24 1.00 8.75
CA ALA A 58 -11.43 0.15 8.63
C ALA A 58 -12.21 0.36 7.32
N GLY A 59 -12.12 1.55 6.71
CA GLY A 59 -12.73 1.85 5.41
C GLY A 59 -11.87 1.44 4.21
N ALA A 60 -10.62 1.03 4.42
CA ALA A 60 -9.71 0.68 3.34
C ALA A 60 -9.96 -0.74 2.81
N THR A 61 -9.53 -0.99 1.56
CA THR A 61 -9.70 -2.28 0.90
C THR A 61 -8.36 -2.93 0.51
N PRO A 62 -8.15 -4.23 0.82
CA PRO A 62 -6.96 -4.96 0.40
C PRO A 62 -7.04 -5.48 -1.04
N ALA A 63 -8.17 -5.31 -1.72
CA ALA A 63 -8.45 -5.86 -3.06
C ALA A 63 -7.35 -5.61 -4.13
N PRO A 64 -6.66 -4.46 -4.21
CA PRO A 64 -5.65 -4.25 -5.24
C PRO A 64 -4.30 -4.94 -4.95
N ILE A 65 -4.04 -5.37 -3.70
CA ILE A 65 -2.72 -5.83 -3.24
C ILE A 65 -2.25 -7.08 -4.00
N PRO A 66 -3.05 -8.15 -4.19
CA PRO A 66 -2.57 -9.35 -4.90
C PRO A 66 -2.04 -9.05 -6.32
N ARG A 67 -2.69 -8.11 -7.02
CA ARG A 67 -2.24 -7.66 -8.35
C ARG A 67 -0.95 -6.85 -8.28
N TRP A 68 -0.75 -6.06 -7.23
CA TRP A 68 0.49 -5.31 -7.02
C TRP A 68 1.67 -6.23 -6.72
N VAL A 69 1.44 -7.26 -5.90
CA VAL A 69 2.45 -8.29 -5.62
C VAL A 69 2.83 -9.04 -6.89
N LYS A 70 1.85 -9.52 -7.68
CA LYS A 70 2.10 -10.18 -8.99
C LYS A 70 2.92 -9.31 -9.95
N ARG A 71 2.85 -7.99 -9.82
CA ARG A 71 3.56 -7.01 -10.69
C ARG A 71 4.88 -6.51 -10.08
N GLY A 72 5.34 -7.07 -8.95
CA GLY A 72 6.54 -6.61 -8.25
C GLY A 72 6.43 -5.15 -7.79
N LYS A 73 5.22 -4.71 -7.42
CA LYS A 73 4.97 -3.36 -6.89
C LYS A 73 4.83 -3.33 -5.38
N VAL A 74 4.55 -4.47 -4.77
CA VAL A 74 4.52 -4.64 -3.33
C VAL A 74 5.28 -5.93 -3.05
N ASP A 75 6.34 -5.83 -2.26
CA ASP A 75 7.00 -6.99 -1.70
C ASP A 75 6.40 -7.28 -0.32
N LEU A 76 5.64 -8.37 -0.21
CA LEU A 76 5.08 -8.80 1.06
C LEU A 76 6.12 -9.46 1.97
N ALA A 77 7.31 -9.82 1.48
CA ALA A 77 8.39 -10.36 2.30
C ALA A 77 9.24 -9.27 2.97
N ASP A 78 9.08 -8.00 2.55
CA ASP A 78 9.67 -6.86 3.25
C ASP A 78 9.02 -6.70 4.62
N ALA A 79 9.84 -6.72 5.69
CA ALA A 79 9.35 -6.70 7.06
C ALA A 79 8.54 -5.44 7.40
N ALA A 80 8.86 -4.29 6.80
CA ALA A 80 8.11 -3.06 7.05
C ALA A 80 6.74 -3.11 6.36
N ILE A 81 6.66 -3.73 5.19
CA ILE A 81 5.38 -3.93 4.49
C ILE A 81 4.53 -4.97 5.20
N GLU A 82 5.12 -6.08 5.64
CA GLU A 82 4.43 -7.09 6.44
C GLU A 82 3.85 -6.49 7.73
N THR A 83 4.65 -5.68 8.44
CA THR A 83 4.21 -4.96 9.64
C THR A 83 3.06 -4.00 9.30
N ALA A 84 3.20 -3.17 8.26
CA ALA A 84 2.15 -2.23 7.86
C ALA A 84 0.83 -2.93 7.52
N ILE A 85 0.88 -4.08 6.82
CA ILE A 85 -0.30 -4.89 6.52
C ILE A 85 -0.97 -5.39 7.82
N GLY A 86 -0.17 -5.86 8.78
CA GLY A 86 -0.66 -6.28 10.09
C GLY A 86 -1.32 -5.13 10.88
N ASP A 87 -0.69 -3.95 10.89
CA ASP A 87 -1.20 -2.75 11.59
C ASP A 87 -2.53 -2.24 11.02
N ILE A 88 -2.78 -2.51 9.73
CA ILE A 88 -4.08 -2.21 9.08
C ILE A 88 -5.16 -3.23 9.51
N GLY A 89 -4.77 -4.38 10.06
CA GLY A 89 -5.67 -5.47 10.43
C GLY A 89 -5.88 -6.47 9.28
N TRP A 90 -4.98 -6.51 8.30
CA TRP A 90 -5.02 -7.47 7.20
C TRP A 90 -4.02 -8.62 7.43
N ASP A 91 -4.32 -9.78 6.86
CA ASP A 91 -3.45 -10.97 6.98
C ASP A 91 -2.45 -11.04 5.81
N PRO A 92 -1.13 -10.85 6.06
CA PRO A 92 -0.11 -10.95 5.03
C PRO A 92 0.00 -12.36 4.42
N VAL A 93 -0.27 -13.41 5.18
CA VAL A 93 -0.22 -14.81 4.71
C VAL A 93 -1.36 -15.06 3.73
N ALA A 94 -2.58 -14.61 4.06
CA ALA A 94 -3.72 -14.71 3.15
C ALA A 94 -3.48 -13.95 1.83
N LEU A 95 -2.88 -12.76 1.88
CA LEU A 95 -2.55 -11.98 0.69
C LEU A 95 -1.49 -12.64 -0.20
N ARG A 96 -0.49 -13.30 0.41
CA ARG A 96 0.48 -14.13 -0.32
C ARG A 96 -0.22 -15.31 -1.00
N ALA A 97 -1.08 -16.04 -0.28
CA ALA A 97 -1.81 -17.19 -0.82
C ALA A 97 -2.72 -16.83 -2.00
N CYS A 98 -3.43 -15.70 -1.93
CA CYS A 98 -4.23 -15.16 -3.05
C CYS A 98 -3.39 -14.89 -4.30
N THR A 99 -2.13 -14.48 -4.11
CA THR A 99 -1.21 -14.24 -5.23
C THR A 99 -0.78 -15.55 -5.90
N HIS A 100 -0.53 -16.61 -5.12
CA HIS A 100 -0.17 -17.94 -5.65
C HIS A 100 -1.30 -18.62 -6.42
N ARG A 101 -2.54 -18.55 -5.94
CA ARG A 101 -3.70 -19.18 -6.62
C ARG A 101 -4.00 -18.55 -7.99
N VAL A 102 -3.77 -17.24 -8.14
CA VAL A 102 -3.92 -16.53 -9.43
C VAL A 102 -2.81 -16.91 -10.43
N MET A 103 -1.66 -17.40 -9.97
CA MET A 103 -0.58 -17.85 -10.87
C MET A 103 -0.79 -19.26 -11.43
N GLN A 104 -1.65 -20.08 -10.82
CA GLN A 104 -1.94 -21.45 -11.30
C GLN A 104 -3.03 -21.51 -12.38
N HIS A 105 -3.73 -20.41 -12.64
CA HIS A 105 -4.82 -20.31 -13.62
C HIS A 105 -4.54 -19.28 -14.74
N SER A 106 -3.28 -18.89 -14.97
CA SER A 106 -2.88 -17.99 -16.06
C SER A 106 -2.16 -18.75 -17.17
#